data_AF-A0A2S9FPT5-F1
#
_entry.id   AF-A0A2S9FPT5-F1
#
_cell.length_a   1.000
_cell.length_b   1.000
_cell.length_c   1.000
_cell.angle_alpha   90.00
_cell.angle_beta   90.00
_cell.angle_gamma   90.00
#
_symmetry.space_group_name_H-M   'P 1'
#
loop_
_entity.id
_entity.type
_entity.pdbx_description
1 polymer ?
#
loop_
_entity_poly.entity_id
_entity_poly.type
_entity_poly.pdbx_seq_one_letter_code
_entity_poly.pdbx_strand_id
1 'polypeptide(L)'
;MGLQELWFLLIAVLFLGFLVLEGFDFGVGMLMAPMGSRGDGDPDNRRRAVLNTIGPVWDANEVWLITAGAAMFAAYPNWYATLFSALYLP
;
A
#
# COMPACT_ATOMS: atom_id res chain seq x y z
N MET A 1 4.50 1.16 -29.46
CA MET A 1 3.74 0.97 -28.22
C MET A 1 2.31 1.35 -28.49
N GLY A 2 1.36 0.45 -28.27
CA GLY A 2 -0.05 0.79 -28.29
C GLY A 2 -0.51 1.38 -26.95
N LEU A 3 -1.76 1.81 -26.93
CA LEU A 3 -2.38 2.40 -25.74
C LEU A 3 -2.51 1.35 -24.62
N GLN A 4 -2.76 0.10 -25.00
CA GLN A 4 -2.83 -1.04 -24.10
C GLN A 4 -1.49 -1.22 -23.37
N GLU A 5 -0.38 -1.37 -24.09
CA GLU A 5 0.92 -1.58 -23.43
C GLU A 5 1.32 -0.40 -22.53
N LEU A 6 0.97 0.83 -22.93
CA LEU A 6 1.17 2.01 -22.09
C LEU A 6 0.38 1.92 -20.77
N TRP A 7 -0.93 1.65 -20.83
CA TRP A 7 -1.76 1.55 -19.63
C TRP A 7 -1.36 0.39 -18.74
N PHE A 8 -0.95 -0.74 -19.31
CA PHE A 8 -0.40 -1.85 -18.55
C PHE A 8 0.82 -1.43 -17.73
N LEU A 9 1.76 -0.70 -18.35
CA LEU A 9 2.93 -0.18 -17.65
C LEU A 9 2.58 0.86 -16.58
N LEU A 10 1.62 1.75 -16.85
CA LEU A 10 1.15 2.72 -15.86
C LEU A 10 0.56 2.02 -14.63
N ILE A 11 -0.27 1.00 -14.84
CA ILE A 11 -0.82 0.19 -13.74
C ILE A 11 0.29 -0.53 -12.97
N ALA A 12 1.28 -1.09 -13.67
CA ALA A 12 2.44 -1.72 -13.03
C ALA A 12 3.24 -0.72 -12.17
N VAL A 13 3.41 0.53 -12.63
CA VAL A 13 4.05 1.61 -11.87
C VAL A 13 3.22 1.99 -10.64
N LEU A 14 1.89 2.06 -10.76
CA LEU A 14 1.01 2.35 -9.62
C LEU A 14 1.13 1.27 -8.54
N PHE A 15 1.10 -0.01 -8.91
CA PHE A 15 1.31 -1.10 -7.96
C PHE A 15 2.72 -1.13 -7.38
N LEU A 16 3.76 -0.86 -8.19
CA LEU A 16 5.13 -0.78 -7.69
C LEU A 16 5.29 0.35 -6.69
N GLY A 17 4.73 1.52 -6.98
CA GLY A 17 4.71 2.67 -6.07
C GLY A 17 4.02 2.32 -4.77
N PHE A 18 2.83 1.70 -4.83
CA PHE A 18 2.12 1.20 -3.65
C PHE A 18 2.98 0.22 -2.83
N LEU A 19 3.58 -0.80 -3.45
CA LEU A 19 4.37 -1.81 -2.75
C LEU A 19 5.61 -1.22 -2.07
N VAL A 20 6.23 -0.20 -2.68
CA VAL A 20 7.39 0.48 -2.09
C VAL A 20 6.95 1.41 -0.95
N LEU A 21 5.87 2.17 -1.15
CA LEU A 21 5.41 3.17 -0.19
C LEU A 21 4.66 2.54 1.00
N GLU A 22 3.61 1.76 0.76
CA GLU A 22 2.94 1.04 1.86
C GLU A 22 3.80 -0.10 2.44
N GLY A 23 4.78 -0.60 1.69
CA GLY A 23 5.67 -1.65 2.19
C GLY A 23 6.41 -1.25 3.46
N PHE A 24 6.83 0.01 3.59
CA PHE A 24 7.49 0.48 4.81
C PHE A 24 6.49 0.76 5.93
N ASP A 25 5.28 1.23 5.64
CA ASP A 25 4.23 1.49 6.64
C ASP A 25 3.80 0.19 7.32
N PHE A 26 3.54 -0.87 6.54
CA PHE A 26 3.31 -2.21 7.09
C PHE A 26 4.54 -2.74 7.82
N GLY A 27 5.75 -2.46 7.32
CA GLY A 27 7.00 -2.79 8.00
C GLY A 27 7.09 -2.18 9.40
N VAL A 28 6.79 -0.88 9.53
CA VAL A 28 6.74 -0.16 10.80
C VAL A 28 5.67 -0.76 11.73
N GLY A 29 4.50 -1.08 11.20
CA GLY A 29 3.42 -1.74 11.96
C GLY A 29 3.82 -3.14 12.48
N MET A 30 4.41 -3.98 11.63
CA MET A 30 4.85 -5.33 12.00
C MET A 30 5.99 -5.32 13.03
N LEU A 31 6.91 -4.35 12.93
CA LEU A 31 8.03 -4.21 13.85
C LEU A 31 7.66 -3.55 15.18
N MET A 32 6.48 -2.94 15.27
CA MET A 32 6.00 -2.27 16.49
C MET A 32 5.89 -3.22 17.69
N ALA A 33 5.40 -4.44 17.50
CA ALA A 33 5.31 -5.44 18.56
C ALA A 33 6.70 -5.94 19.04
N PRO A 34 7.61 -6.43 18.17
CA PRO A 34 8.91 -6.95 18.60
C PRO A 34 9.90 -5.87 19.06
N MET A 35 9.86 -4.66 18.49
CA MET A 35 10.84 -3.59 18.77
C MET A 35 10.29 -2.43 19.62
N GLY A 36 8.99 -2.10 19.50
CA GLY A 36 8.37 -1.04 20.31
C GLY A 36 8.21 -1.42 21.79
N SER A 37 8.10 -2.72 22.07
CA SER A 37 7.92 -3.26 23.43
C SER A 37 9.23 -3.60 24.14
N ARG A 38 10.36 -3.65 23.42
CA ARG A 38 11.67 -4.08 23.95
C ARG A 38 12.64 -2.90 23.95
N GLY A 39 13.00 -2.41 25.13
CA GLY A 39 13.95 -1.31 25.33
C GLY A 39 13.65 -0.48 26.57
N ASP A 40 14.57 0.40 26.95
CA ASP A 40 14.45 1.27 28.12
C ASP A 40 13.52 2.47 27.86
N GLY A 41 12.72 2.83 28.87
CA GLY A 41 11.77 3.96 28.82
C GLY A 41 10.30 3.57 28.62
N ASP A 42 9.41 4.57 28.72
CA ASP A 42 7.96 4.40 28.63
C ASP A 42 7.53 3.83 27.25
N PRO A 43 6.88 2.64 27.21
CA PRO A 43 6.44 1.99 25.98
C PRO A 43 5.51 2.87 25.12
N ASP A 44 4.65 3.67 25.76
CA ASP A 44 3.67 4.49 25.03
C ASP A 44 4.32 5.62 24.26
N ASN A 45 5.33 6.27 24.85
CA ASN A 45 6.10 7.32 24.18
C ASN A 45 6.90 6.78 22.99
N ARG A 46 7.49 5.60 23.10
CA ARG A 46 8.21 4.96 21.99
C ARG A 46 7.27 4.57 20.86
N ARG A 47 6.12 3.98 21.19
CA ARG A 47 5.10 3.63 20.19
C ARG A 47 4.61 4.86 19.42
N ARG A 48 4.37 5.97 20.13
CA ARG A 48 3.99 7.24 19.50
C ARG A 48 5.10 7.80 18.61
N ALA A 49 6.36 7.73 19.04
CA ALA A 49 7.49 8.17 18.23
C ALA A 49 7.58 7.37 16.91
N VAL A 50 7.37 6.06 16.96
CA VAL A 50 7.34 5.19 15.78
C VAL A 50 6.13 5.50 14.88
N LEU A 51 4.94 5.67 15.44
CA LEU A 51 3.75 6.06 14.66
C LEU A 51 3.94 7.43 13.97
N ASN A 52 4.61 8.37 14.63
CA ASN A 52 4.86 9.69 14.07
C ASN A 52 5.83 9.67 12.87
N THR A 53 6.58 8.60 12.64
CA THR A 53 7.44 8.51 11.44
C THR A 53 6.64 8.26 10.16
N ILE A 54 5.46 7.65 10.27
CA ILE A 54 4.59 7.30 9.13
C ILE A 54 3.32 8.14 9.08
N GLY A 55 2.86 8.66 10.23
CA GLY A 55 1.60 9.40 10.35
C GLY A 55 1.34 10.50 9.31
N PRO A 56 2.35 11.30 8.89
CA PRO A 56 2.13 12.33 7.87
C PRO A 56 1.91 11.83 6.43
N VAL A 57 2.28 10.58 6.12
CA VAL A 57 2.36 10.09 4.74
C VAL A 57 1.52 8.84 4.47
N TRP A 58 1.19 8.08 5.51
CA TRP A 58 0.48 6.81 5.38
C TRP A 58 -0.84 6.91 4.58
N ASP A 59 -1.71 7.86 4.92
CA ASP A 59 -2.98 8.06 4.20
C ASP A 59 -2.78 8.40 2.71
N ALA A 60 -1.65 9.04 2.35
CA ALA A 60 -1.31 9.31 0.96
C ALA A 60 -0.78 8.07 0.22
N ASN A 61 -0.20 7.11 0.93
CA ASN A 61 0.32 5.87 0.36
C ASN A 61 -0.83 4.93 -0.04
N GLU A 62 -1.92 4.86 0.74
CA GLU A 62 -3.13 4.10 0.39
C GLU A 62 -3.75 4.52 -0.95
N VAL A 63 -3.66 5.81 -1.29
CA VAL A 63 -4.20 6.36 -2.55
C VAL A 63 -3.59 5.70 -3.78
N TRP A 64 -2.36 5.18 -3.69
CA TRP A 64 -1.73 4.46 -4.81
C TRP A 64 -2.48 3.19 -5.16
N LEU A 65 -2.94 2.42 -4.16
CA LEU A 65 -3.74 1.22 -4.38
C LEU A 65 -5.11 1.54 -4.96
N ILE A 66 -5.78 2.56 -4.39
CA ILE A 66 -7.09 3.02 -4.88
C ILE A 66 -6.99 3.41 -6.36
N THR A 67 -5.95 4.18 -6.69
CA THR A 67 -5.71 4.63 -8.07
C THR A 67 -5.34 3.47 -8.98
N ALA A 68 -4.55 2.49 -8.53
CA ALA A 68 -4.24 1.28 -9.29
C ALA A 68 -5.52 0.50 -9.64
N GLY A 69 -6.41 0.29 -8.65
CA GLY A 69 -7.70 -0.36 -8.87
C GLY A 69 -8.61 0.42 -9.83
N ALA A 70 -8.69 1.74 -9.67
CA ALA A 70 -9.46 2.61 -10.57
C ALA A 70 -8.90 2.59 -12.00
N ALA A 71 -7.58 2.60 -12.17
CA ALA A 71 -6.91 2.51 -13.47
C ALA A 71 -7.16 1.15 -14.14
N MET A 72 -7.17 0.06 -13.37
CA MET A 72 -7.57 -1.25 -13.87
C MET A 72 -9.03 -1.26 -14.34
N PHE A 73 -9.95 -0.68 -13.57
CA PHE A 73 -11.35 -0.57 -13.97
C PHE A 73 -11.52 0.23 -15.27
N ALA A 74 -10.79 1.34 -15.41
CA ALA A 74 -10.87 2.23 -16.58
C ALA A 74 -10.20 1.65 -17.84
N ALA A 75 -8.99 1.10 -17.72
CA ALA A 75 -8.20 0.64 -18.86
C ALA A 75 -8.45 -0.84 -19.23
N TYR A 76 -8.75 -1.68 -18.23
CA TYR A 76 -8.93 -3.13 -18.39
C TYR A 76 -10.13 -3.66 -17.58
N PRO A 77 -11.37 -3.27 -17.92
CA PRO A 77 -12.55 -3.58 -17.12
C PRO A 77 -12.79 -5.08 -16.92
N ASN A 78 -12.48 -5.92 -17.92
CA ASN A 78 -12.58 -7.38 -17.78
C ASN A 78 -11.56 -7.93 -16.77
N TRP A 79 -10.33 -7.41 -16.76
CA TRP A 79 -9.31 -7.83 -15.79
C TRP A 79 -9.74 -7.45 -14.38
N TYR A 80 -10.19 -6.22 -14.18
CA TYR A 80 -10.76 -5.77 -12.91
C TYR A 80 -11.90 -6.68 -12.45
N ALA A 81 -12.91 -6.88 -13.30
CA ALA A 81 -14.10 -7.66 -12.97
C ALA A 81 -13.75 -9.12 -12.63
N THR A 82 -12.91 -9.78 -13.44
CA THR A 82 -12.51 -11.17 -13.18
C THR A 82 -11.71 -11.29 -11.89
N LEU A 83 -10.74 -10.42 -11.64
CA LEU A 83 -9.90 -10.47 -10.45
C LEU A 83 -10.73 -10.33 -9.16
N PHE A 84 -11.51 -9.26 -9.05
CA PHE A 84 -12.30 -8.97 -7.84
C PHE A 84 -13.48 -9.94 -7.65
N SER A 85 -14.02 -10.51 -8.74
CA SER A 85 -15.08 -11.53 -8.62
C SER A 85 -14.52 -12.90 -8.23
N ALA A 86 -13.36 -13.27 -8.77
CA ALA A 86 -12.72 -14.55 -8.43
C ALA A 86 -12.16 -14.54 -7.00
N LEU A 87 -11.64 -13.39 -6.55
CA LEU A 87 -11.10 -13.18 -5.21
C LEU A 87 -12.13 -12.53 -4.28
N TYR A 88 -13.40 -12.94 -4.36
CA TYR A 88 -14.44 -12.39 -3.49
C TYR A 88 -14.33 -12.81 -2.02
N LEU A 89 -13.82 -14.03 -1.76
CA LEU A 89 -13.75 -14.62 -0.42
C LEU A 89 -12.45 -14.38 0.36
N PRO A 90 -11.26 -14.33 -0.27
CA PRO A 90 -10.10 -13.68 0.35
C PRO A 90 -10.45 -12.24 0.77
#